data_AF-B8HSA4-F1
#
_entry.id   AF-B8HSA4-F1
#
_cell.length_a   1.000
_cell.length_b   1.000
_cell.length_c   1.000
_cell.angle_alpha   90.00
_cell.angle_beta   90.00
_cell.angle_gamma   90.00
#
_symmetry.space_group_name_H-M   'P 1'
#
loop_
_entity.id
_entity.type
_entity.pdbx_description
1 polymer ?
#
loop_
_entity_poly.entity_id
_entity_poly.type
_entity_poly.pdbx_seq_one_letter_code
_entity_poly.pdbx_strand_id
1 'polypeptide(L)'
;MFPLLRSLSFALEPFLVPLCFIAAWSLIFIVVANLWSLGREGVTTVKRLHRIPCANCQFFTHNYHLKCTVHPGMALTEEAIDCTDYTPGR
;
A
#
# COMPACT_ATOMS: atom_id res chain seq x y z
N MET A 1 2.24 51.97 -20.30
CA MET A 1 3.17 50.86 -20.57
C MET A 1 2.63 49.48 -20.11
N PHE A 2 1.31 49.27 -20.13
CA PHE A 2 0.63 47.99 -19.83
C PHE A 2 -0.31 47.43 -20.93
N PRO A 3 -0.54 48.06 -22.12
CA PRO A 3 -1.51 47.54 -23.07
C PRO A 3 -1.03 46.26 -23.77
N LEU A 4 0.29 46.10 -23.94
CA LEU A 4 0.89 44.92 -24.57
C LEU A 4 0.72 43.66 -23.72
N LEU A 5 0.89 43.75 -22.40
CA LEU A 5 0.63 42.62 -21.50
C LEU A 5 -0.85 42.21 -21.50
N ARG A 6 -1.76 43.18 -21.59
CA ARG A 6 -3.22 42.93 -21.63
C ARG A 6 -3.69 42.32 -22.95
N SER A 7 -3.08 42.68 -24.08
CA SER A 7 -3.33 42.01 -25.36
C SER A 7 -2.81 40.57 -25.35
N LEU A 8 -1.66 40.32 -24.71
CA LEU A 8 -1.07 38.98 -24.63
C LEU A 8 -1.95 38.04 -23.79
N SER A 9 -2.53 38.53 -22.69
CA SER A 9 -3.42 37.73 -21.84
C SER A 9 -4.71 37.34 -22.57
N PHE A 10 -5.32 38.22 -23.37
CA PHE A 10 -6.56 37.91 -24.10
C PHE A 10 -6.41 36.76 -25.11
N ALA A 11 -5.21 36.59 -25.68
CA ALA A 11 -4.91 35.48 -26.59
C ALA A 11 -4.52 34.18 -25.86
N LEU A 12 -4.00 34.29 -24.64
CA LEU A 12 -3.44 33.16 -23.88
C LEU A 12 -4.42 32.56 -22.87
N GLU A 13 -5.35 33.36 -22.32
CA GLU A 13 -6.41 32.94 -21.39
C GLU A 13 -7.24 31.74 -21.84
N PRO A 14 -7.74 31.68 -23.10
CA PRO A 14 -8.61 30.58 -23.51
C PRO A 14 -7.90 29.22 -23.53
N PHE A 15 -6.56 29.22 -23.59
CA PHE A 15 -5.75 28.01 -23.52
C PHE A 15 -5.28 27.70 -22.09
N LEU A 16 -5.03 28.73 -21.28
CA LEU A 16 -4.56 28.57 -19.90
C LEU A 16 -5.63 27.96 -18.98
N VAL A 17 -6.89 28.34 -19.16
CA VAL A 17 -8.03 27.83 -18.37
C VAL A 17 -8.22 26.31 -18.50
N PRO A 18 -8.34 25.72 -19.71
CA PRO A 18 -8.49 24.28 -19.85
C PRO A 18 -7.24 23.52 -19.40
N LEU A 19 -6.05 24.08 -19.63
CA LEU A 19 -4.79 23.46 -19.17
C LEU A 19 -4.73 23.39 -17.63
N CYS A 20 -5.14 24.47 -16.95
CA CYS A 20 -5.18 24.52 -15.49
C CYS A 20 -6.23 23.54 -14.93
N PHE A 21 -7.36 23.40 -15.62
CA PHE A 21 -8.39 22.41 -15.26
C PHE A 21 -7.84 20.98 -15.38
N ILE A 22 -7.23 20.63 -16.52
CA ILE A 22 -6.62 19.30 -16.72
C ILE A 22 -5.53 19.03 -15.68
N ALA A 23 -4.70 20.03 -15.37
CA ALA A 23 -3.66 19.92 -14.35
C ALA A 23 -4.25 19.71 -12.94
N ALA A 24 -5.30 20.42 -12.57
CA ALA A 24 -5.96 20.23 -11.28
C ALA A 24 -6.55 18.82 -11.16
N TRP A 25 -7.25 18.34 -12.20
CA TRP A 25 -7.82 16.99 -12.22
C TRP A 25 -6.75 15.90 -12.23
N SER A 26 -5.65 16.09 -12.95
CA SER A 26 -4.56 15.11 -12.97
C SER A 26 -3.89 15.00 -11.61
N LEU A 27 -3.65 16.13 -10.92
CA LEU A 27 -3.13 16.14 -9.55
C LEU A 27 -4.06 15.41 -8.58
N ILE A 28 -5.37 15.67 -8.65
CA ILE A 28 -6.36 14.96 -7.83
C ILE A 28 -6.31 13.46 -8.11
N PHE A 29 -6.29 13.04 -9.38
CA PHE A 29 -6.24 11.63 -9.75
C PHE A 29 -4.96 10.95 -9.26
N ILE A 30 -3.81 11.62 -9.35
CA ILE A 30 -2.54 11.13 -8.83
C ILE A 30 -2.62 10.94 -7.31
N VAL A 31 -3.14 11.92 -6.57
CA VAL A 31 -3.28 11.82 -5.11
C VAL A 31 -4.17 10.64 -4.72
N VAL A 32 -5.33 10.50 -5.37
CA VAL A 32 -6.26 9.39 -5.12
C VAL A 32 -5.62 8.04 -5.47
N ALA A 33 -4.90 7.95 -6.60
CA ALA A 33 -4.22 6.73 -7.00
C ALA A 33 -3.13 6.32 -6.01
N ASN A 34 -2.35 7.27 -5.50
CA ASN A 34 -1.32 7.02 -4.48
C ASN A 34 -1.95 6.54 -3.16
N LEU A 35 -2.98 7.22 -2.67
CA LEU A 35 -3.71 6.81 -1.48
C LEU A 35 -4.31 5.41 -1.62
N TRP A 36 -4.87 5.11 -2.79
CA TRP A 36 -5.40 3.79 -3.09
C TRP A 36 -4.28 2.73 -3.13
N SER A 37 -3.13 3.02 -3.74
CA SER A 37 -1.98 2.10 -3.79
C SER A 37 -1.48 1.76 -2.39
N LEU A 38 -1.28 2.78 -1.55
CA LEU A 38 -0.85 2.62 -0.16
C LEU A 38 -1.85 1.79 0.66
N GLY A 39 -3.15 2.05 0.50
CA GLY A 39 -4.20 1.25 1.14
C GLY A 39 -4.22 -0.20 0.66
N ARG A 40 -4.05 -0.43 -0.65
CA ARG A 40 -3.97 -1.79 -1.22
C ARG A 40 -2.76 -2.55 -0.70
N GLU A 41 -1.60 -1.92 -0.57
CA GLU A 41 -0.40 -2.55 -0.04
C GLU A 41 -0.54 -2.93 1.43
N GLY A 42 -1.22 -2.10 2.23
CA GLY A 42 -1.62 -2.46 3.58
C GLY A 42 -2.49 -3.72 3.61
N VAL A 43 -3.49 -3.80 2.72
CA VAL A 43 -4.39 -4.97 2.65
C VAL A 43 -3.69 -6.22 2.10
N THR A 44 -2.78 -6.11 1.13
CA THR A 44 -2.00 -7.27 0.65
C THR A 44 -1.03 -7.75 1.72
N THR A 45 -0.45 -6.85 2.51
CA THR A 45 0.39 -7.19 3.66
C THR A 45 -0.43 -7.92 4.73
N VAL A 46 -1.62 -7.43 5.06
CA VAL A 46 -2.53 -8.12 5.99
C VAL A 46 -2.98 -9.48 5.44
N LYS A 47 -3.25 -9.58 4.13
CA LYS A 47 -3.57 -10.86 3.47
C LYS A 47 -2.41 -11.84 3.47
N ARG A 48 -1.16 -11.38 3.29
CA ARG A 48 0.04 -12.22 3.43
C ARG A 48 0.18 -12.71 4.86
N LEU A 49 -0.06 -11.84 5.85
CA LEU A 49 -0.05 -12.22 7.26
C LEU A 49 -1.15 -13.25 7.59
N HIS A 50 -2.35 -13.10 7.01
CA HIS A 50 -3.44 -14.08 7.15
C HIS A 50 -3.13 -15.44 6.52
N ARG A 51 -2.21 -15.52 5.55
CA ARG A 51 -1.78 -16.81 4.98
C ARG A 51 -0.83 -17.57 5.88
N ILE A 52 -0.24 -16.94 6.89
CA ILE A 52 0.70 -17.59 7.79
C ILE A 52 -0.09 -18.38 8.84
N PRO A 53 -0.02 -19.73 8.85
CA PRO A 53 -0.85 -20.56 9.72
C PRO A 53 -0.33 -20.62 11.16
N CYS A 54 0.84 -20.03 11.46
CA CYS A 54 1.50 -20.13 12.77
C CYS A 54 0.63 -19.71 13.95
N ALA A 55 -0.21 -18.69 13.80
CA ALA A 55 -1.08 -18.21 14.90
C ALA A 55 -2.08 -19.27 15.38
N ASN A 56 -2.41 -20.24 14.53
CA ASN A 56 -3.33 -21.35 14.84
C ASN A 56 -2.59 -22.68 15.02
N CYS A 57 -1.26 -22.68 15.17
CA CYS A 57 -0.47 -23.90 15.29
C CYS A 57 -0.28 -24.31 16.76
N GLN A 58 -0.36 -25.60 17.07
CA GLN A 58 -0.16 -26.14 18.42
C GLN A 58 1.24 -25.82 18.99
N PHE A 59 2.25 -25.71 18.12
CA PHE A 59 3.64 -25.46 18.52
C PHE A 59 3.96 -23.96 18.69
N PHE A 60 2.98 -23.09 18.50
CA PHE A 60 3.15 -21.66 18.64
C PHE A 60 3.08 -21.24 20.11
N THR A 61 4.17 -20.67 20.61
CA THR A 61 4.36 -20.38 22.04
C THR A 61 4.08 -18.94 22.42
N HIS A 62 3.69 -18.08 21.46
CA HIS A 62 3.43 -16.65 21.64
C HIS A 62 4.55 -15.86 22.34
N ASN A 63 5.77 -16.40 22.41
CA ASN A 63 6.91 -15.76 23.06
C ASN A 63 7.83 -15.13 22.01
N TYR A 64 8.30 -13.91 22.27
CA TYR A 64 9.16 -13.18 21.35
C TYR A 64 10.53 -13.85 21.16
N HIS A 65 11.03 -14.52 22.20
CA HIS A 65 12.32 -15.23 22.18
C HIS A 65 12.23 -16.61 21.53
N LEU A 66 11.07 -17.26 21.69
CA LEU A 66 10.81 -18.59 21.14
C LEU A 66 9.41 -18.54 20.54
N LYS A 67 9.33 -18.25 19.25
CA LYS A 67 8.05 -18.09 18.53
C LYS A 67 7.38 -19.45 18.27
N CYS A 68 8.15 -20.46 17.91
CA CYS A 68 7.72 -21.83 17.67
C CYS A 68 8.73 -22.80 18.28
N THR A 69 8.27 -23.92 18.83
CA THR A 69 9.15 -24.93 19.44
C THR A 69 9.90 -25.79 18.43
N VAL A 70 9.39 -25.92 17.20
CA VAL A 70 10.01 -26.75 16.15
C VAL A 70 10.93 -25.92 15.27
N HIS A 71 10.43 -24.79 14.76
CA HIS A 71 11.16 -23.89 13.86
C HIS A 71 11.12 -22.43 14.35
N PRO A 72 11.92 -22.07 15.37
CA PRO A 72 11.88 -20.73 15.97
C PRO A 72 12.32 -19.61 15.02
N GLY A 73 13.19 -19.90 14.05
CA GLY A 73 13.68 -18.92 13.05
C GLY A 73 12.73 -18.67 11.88
N MET A 74 11.87 -19.64 11.56
CA MET A 74 10.94 -19.59 10.43
C MET A 74 9.54 -19.10 10.85
N ALA A 75 9.20 -19.19 12.14
CA ALA A 75 7.86 -18.84 12.62
C ALA A 75 7.51 -17.36 12.35
N LEU A 76 6.27 -17.13 11.92
CA LEU A 76 5.72 -15.81 11.56
C LEU A 76 6.41 -15.14 10.36
N THR A 77 7.05 -15.93 9.48
CA THR A 77 7.58 -15.45 8.19
C THR A 77 6.81 -16.05 7.02
N GLU A 78 7.08 -15.58 5.80
CA GLU A 78 6.47 -16.10 4.57
C GLU A 78 6.86 -17.57 4.29
N GLU A 79 8.02 -18.02 4.79
CA GLU A 79 8.47 -19.40 4.68
C GLU A 79 7.59 -20.38 5.47
N ALA A 80 6.88 -19.88 6.50
CA ALA A 80 5.98 -20.70 7.30
C ALA A 80 4.60 -20.91 6.66
N ILE A 81 4.30 -20.29 5.51
CA ILE A 81 3.02 -20.49 4.79
C ILE A 81 2.84 -21.97 4.41
N ASP A 82 3.91 -22.64 3.98
CA ASP A 82 3.93 -24.05 3.58
C ASP A 82 4.64 -24.93 4.62
N CYS A 83 4.54 -24.58 5.91
CA CYS A 83 5.20 -25.31 6.99
C CYS A 83 4.70 -26.77 7.07
N THR A 84 5.61 -27.73 6.87
CA THR A 84 5.30 -29.17 6.87
C THR A 84 4.92 -29.72 8.24
N ASP A 85 5.39 -29.06 9.30
CA ASP A 85 5.13 -29.45 10.69
C ASP A 85 3.90 -28.74 11.28
N TYR A 86 3.15 -28.02 10.45
CA TYR A 86 1.93 -27.35 10.89
C TYR A 86 0.94 -28.36 11.46
N THR A 87 0.59 -28.17 12.73
CA THR A 87 -0.45 -28.94 13.41
C THR A 87 -1.46 -27.95 13.97
N PRO A 88 -2.75 -28.03 13.59
CA PRO A 88 -3.76 -27.11 14.10
C PRO A 88 -3.88 -27.23 15.62
N GLY A 89 -3.88 -26.08 16.30
CA GLY A 89 -4.18 -25.98 17.73
C GLY A 89 -5.59 -26.45 18.03
N ARG A 90 -5.79 -27.04 19.20
CA ARG A 90 -7.10 -27.47 19.69
C ARG A 90 -7.92 -26.30 20.21
#